data_AF-A0A428NJE1-F1
#
_entry.id   AF-A0A428NJE1-F1
#
_cell.length_a   1.000
_cell.length_b   1.000
_cell.length_c   1.000
_cell.angle_alpha   90.00
_cell.angle_beta   90.00
_cell.angle_gamma   90.00
#
_symmetry.space_group_name_H-M   'P 1'
#
loop_
_entity.id
_entity.type
_entity.pdbx_description
1 polymer ?
#
loop_
_entity_poly.entity_id
_entity_poly.type
_entity_poly.pdbx_seq_one_letter_code
_entity_poly.pdbx_strand_id
1 'polypeptide(L)'
;MQDEIGIPGYDVQRHFDVKVGTSSGALSVISLDILGWSVDNCMVHLKRFADASFSNQPGQFLRLLSRIPVISAVAQLLSLLHVSLTGSKYSADGLEELLADTYGRHRRITDVSGATEMGTHVGVTLTRASDGSIFLATNYNRVGTHAHDTDYYHLIADDDSRGQPTWCQVARSATAAPYYFPPEEINGHGSFQDGGITCNNPASIARRMLQGKVLDAKSKQPHRRETA
;
A
#
# COMPACT_ATOMS: atom_id res chain seq x y z
N MET A 1 -14.43 -17.14 0.57
CA MET A 1 -15.42 -16.26 1.22
C MET A 1 -16.57 -15.90 0.29
N GLN A 2 -16.44 -15.03 -0.71
CA GLN A 2 -17.59 -14.65 -1.57
C GLN A 2 -18.22 -15.86 -2.28
N ASP A 3 -17.39 -16.72 -2.89
CA ASP A 3 -17.86 -17.94 -3.57
C ASP A 3 -18.46 -18.97 -2.59
N GLU A 4 -17.97 -19.03 -1.36
CA GLU A 4 -18.45 -19.95 -0.33
C GLU A 4 -19.79 -19.51 0.26
N ILE A 5 -20.08 -18.21 0.27
CA ILE A 5 -21.33 -17.64 0.74
C ILE A 5 -22.47 -17.96 -0.27
N GLY A 6 -22.15 -18.14 -1.55
CA GLY A 6 -23.11 -18.60 -2.56
C GLY A 6 -24.22 -17.61 -2.90
N ILE A 7 -24.11 -16.35 -2.47
CA ILE A 7 -25.08 -15.28 -2.75
C ILE A 7 -24.62 -14.51 -4.00
N PRO A 8 -25.39 -14.51 -5.11
CA PRO A 8 -25.06 -13.75 -6.31
C PRO A 8 -24.97 -12.25 -6.01
N GLY A 9 -23.90 -11.60 -6.46
CA GLY A 9 -23.69 -10.16 -6.24
C GLY A 9 -23.34 -9.77 -4.80
N TYR A 10 -22.95 -10.72 -3.96
CA TYR A 10 -22.53 -10.43 -2.59
C TYR A 10 -21.25 -9.59 -2.55
N ASP A 11 -21.38 -8.38 -2.04
CA ASP A 11 -20.29 -7.41 -1.99
C ASP A 11 -19.49 -7.56 -0.68
N VAL A 12 -18.49 -8.45 -0.67
CA VAL A 12 -17.71 -8.78 0.53
C VAL A 12 -17.08 -7.53 1.16
N GLN A 13 -16.77 -6.53 0.35
CA GLN A 13 -16.20 -5.27 0.77
C GLN A 13 -17.10 -4.45 1.73
N ARG A 14 -18.43 -4.58 1.67
CA ARG A 14 -19.35 -3.84 2.55
C ARG A 14 -19.44 -4.39 3.98
N HIS A 15 -18.78 -5.52 4.26
CA HIS A 15 -18.89 -6.22 5.55
C HIS A 15 -17.77 -5.88 6.53
N PHE A 16 -16.80 -5.06 6.12
CA PHE A 16 -15.67 -4.68 6.95
C PHE A 16 -15.57 -3.16 7.08
N ASP A 17 -15.64 -2.66 8.31
CA ASP A 17 -15.49 -1.24 8.61
C ASP A 17 -14.05 -0.75 8.45
N VAL A 18 -13.08 -1.64 8.67
CA VAL A 18 -11.65 -1.34 8.61
C VAL A 18 -10.93 -2.41 7.77
N LYS A 19 -10.11 -1.95 6.82
CA LYS A 19 -9.26 -2.81 5.99
C LYS A 19 -7.86 -2.22 5.92
N VAL A 20 -6.85 -3.04 6.17
CA VAL A 20 -5.46 -2.61 6.13
C VAL A 20 -4.63 -3.55 5.30
N GLY A 21 -3.83 -3.00 4.39
CA GLY A 21 -2.98 -3.76 3.48
C GLY A 21 -1.50 -3.42 3.64
N THR A 22 -0.66 -4.42 3.36
CA THR A 22 0.80 -4.29 3.28
C THR A 22 1.25 -4.93 1.98
N SER A 23 2.21 -4.33 1.27
CA SER A 23 2.75 -4.86 0.01
C SER A 23 1.64 -5.15 -1.01
N SER A 24 1.57 -6.35 -1.60
CA SER A 24 0.47 -6.78 -2.48
C SER A 24 -0.92 -6.70 -1.82
N GLY A 25 -1.00 -6.82 -0.50
CA GLY A 25 -2.22 -6.57 0.26
C GLY A 25 -2.68 -5.11 0.19
N ALA A 26 -1.74 -4.15 0.07
CA ALA A 26 -2.07 -2.75 -0.17
C ALA A 26 -2.75 -2.55 -1.53
N LEU A 27 -2.20 -3.16 -2.60
CA LEU A 27 -2.83 -3.14 -3.92
C LEU A 27 -4.26 -3.74 -3.85
N SER A 28 -4.42 -4.84 -3.11
CA SER A 28 -5.72 -5.49 -2.94
C SER A 28 -6.76 -4.57 -2.29
N VAL A 29 -6.42 -3.95 -1.15
CA VAL A 29 -7.36 -3.04 -0.46
C VAL A 29 -7.60 -1.76 -1.23
N ILE A 30 -6.61 -1.23 -1.96
CA ILE A 30 -6.80 -0.05 -2.80
C ILE A 30 -7.74 -0.38 -3.97
N SER A 31 -7.53 -1.49 -4.68
CA SER A 31 -8.40 -1.88 -5.80
C SER A 31 -9.83 -2.16 -5.36
N LEU A 32 -10.02 -2.92 -4.26
CA LEU A 32 -11.36 -3.22 -3.74
C LEU A 32 -12.07 -1.95 -3.27
N ASP A 33 -11.44 -1.21 -2.36
CA ASP A 33 -12.13 -0.16 -1.63
C ASP A 33 -11.99 1.22 -2.26
N ILE A 34 -10.77 1.61 -2.65
CA ILE A 34 -10.56 2.95 -3.19
C ILE A 34 -11.13 3.05 -4.60
N LEU A 35 -10.87 2.05 -5.44
CA LEU A 35 -11.38 2.00 -6.82
C LEU A 35 -12.78 1.39 -6.93
N GLY A 36 -13.28 0.71 -5.89
CA GLY A 36 -14.62 0.13 -5.86
C GLY A 36 -14.78 -1.07 -6.79
N TRP A 37 -13.71 -1.81 -7.07
CA TRP A 37 -13.75 -2.93 -8.01
C TRP A 37 -14.32 -4.19 -7.39
N SER A 38 -14.91 -5.05 -8.23
CA SER A 38 -15.26 -6.41 -7.82
C SER A 38 -14.02 -7.26 -7.55
N VAL A 39 -14.17 -8.30 -6.73
CA VAL A 39 -13.10 -9.28 -6.44
C VAL A 39 -12.50 -9.85 -7.73
N ASP A 40 -13.33 -10.18 -8.72
CA ASP A 40 -12.87 -10.71 -10.00
C ASP A 40 -11.97 -9.72 -10.75
N ASN A 41 -12.36 -8.44 -10.81
CA ASN A 41 -11.57 -7.41 -11.46
C ASN A 41 -10.24 -7.18 -10.72
N CYS A 42 -10.27 -7.20 -9.38
CA CYS A 42 -9.05 -7.15 -8.56
C CYS A 42 -8.12 -8.33 -8.87
N MET A 43 -8.64 -9.56 -8.94
CA MET A 43 -7.84 -10.74 -9.26
C MET A 43 -7.20 -10.66 -10.65
N VAL A 44 -7.98 -10.27 -11.66
CA VAL A 44 -7.48 -10.09 -13.04
C VAL A 44 -6.39 -9.02 -13.06
N HIS A 45 -6.60 -7.90 -12.39
CA HIS A 45 -5.63 -6.81 -12.33
C HIS A 45 -4.34 -7.22 -11.60
N LEU A 46 -4.44 -7.78 -10.39
CA LEU A 46 -3.28 -8.20 -9.60
C LEU A 46 -2.46 -9.28 -10.32
N LYS A 47 -3.10 -10.18 -11.06
CA LYS A 47 -2.41 -11.16 -11.89
C LYS A 47 -1.60 -10.48 -13.00
N ARG A 48 -2.23 -9.56 -13.75
CA ARG A 48 -1.53 -8.78 -14.79
C ARG A 48 -0.39 -7.96 -14.22
N PHE A 49 -0.60 -7.36 -13.04
CA PHE A 49 0.41 -6.60 -12.32
C PHE A 49 1.61 -7.48 -11.94
N ALA A 50 1.37 -8.68 -11.41
CA ALA A 50 2.42 -9.63 -11.07
C ALA A 50 3.18 -10.09 -12.33
N ASP A 51 2.46 -10.44 -13.40
CA ASP A 51 3.07 -10.84 -14.68
C ASP A 51 3.95 -9.71 -15.23
N ALA A 52 3.48 -8.47 -15.24
CA ALA A 52 4.26 -7.30 -15.68
C ALA A 52 5.49 -7.05 -14.78
N SER A 53 5.31 -7.12 -13.45
CA SER A 53 6.38 -6.84 -12.47
C SER A 53 7.50 -7.88 -12.46
N PHE A 54 7.16 -9.14 -12.74
CA PHE A 54 8.11 -10.26 -12.62
C PHE A 54 8.48 -10.92 -13.95
N SER A 55 7.98 -10.43 -15.09
CA SER A 55 8.21 -11.00 -16.43
C SER A 55 9.64 -10.91 -16.94
N ASN A 56 10.48 -10.02 -16.40
CA ASN A 56 11.92 -9.96 -16.68
C ASN A 56 12.72 -11.09 -15.98
N GLN A 57 12.17 -12.31 -15.97
CA GLN A 57 12.97 -13.48 -15.67
C GLN A 57 13.93 -13.72 -16.82
N PRO A 58 15.24 -13.97 -16.57
CA PRO A 58 16.17 -14.31 -17.63
C PRO A 58 15.58 -15.44 -18.47
N GLY A 59 15.56 -15.26 -19.79
CA GLY A 59 15.03 -16.27 -20.72
C GLY A 59 15.65 -17.64 -20.47
N GLN A 60 14.99 -18.72 -20.90
CA GLN A 60 15.46 -20.10 -20.69
C GLN A 60 16.94 -20.28 -21.08
N PHE A 61 17.40 -19.56 -22.10
CA PHE A 61 18.79 -19.52 -22.54
C PHE A 61 19.75 -18.88 -21.51
N LEU A 62 19.42 -17.72 -20.92
CA LEU A 62 20.23 -17.13 -19.83
C LEU A 62 20.22 -18.00 -18.57
N ARG A 63 19.09 -18.65 -18.25
CA ARG A 63 19.02 -19.63 -17.14
C ARG A 63 19.95 -20.82 -17.38
N LEU A 64 20.07 -21.30 -18.62
CA LEU A 64 20.98 -22.37 -18.98
C LEU A 64 22.45 -21.92 -18.88
N LEU A 65 22.77 -20.72 -19.35
CA LEU A 65 24.10 -20.13 -19.23
C LEU A 65 24.50 -19.87 -17.77
N SER A 66 23.56 -19.48 -16.90
CA SER A 66 23.82 -19.30 -15.45
C SER A 66 24.15 -20.59 -14.69
N ARG A 67 24.02 -21.78 -15.31
CA ARG A 67 24.53 -23.04 -14.71
C ARG A 67 26.05 -23.20 -14.86
N ILE A 68 26.70 -22.36 -15.67
CA ILE A 68 28.15 -22.32 -15.80
C ILE A 68 28.70 -21.42 -14.68
N PRO A 69 29.62 -21.91 -13.81
CA PRO A 69 30.06 -21.19 -12.61
C PRO A 69 30.60 -19.78 -12.89
N VAL A 70 31.34 -19.63 -13.99
CA VAL A 70 31.93 -18.36 -14.42
C VAL A 70 30.86 -17.36 -14.88
N ILE A 71 29.85 -17.81 -15.60
CA ILE A 71 28.76 -16.94 -16.09
C ILE A 71 27.85 -16.54 -14.93
N SER A 72 27.59 -17.44 -13.97
CA SER A 72 26.86 -17.11 -12.74
C SER A 72 27.58 -16.04 -11.92
N ALA A 73 28.91 -16.14 -11.78
CA ALA A 73 29.71 -15.17 -11.05
C ALA A 73 29.71 -13.80 -11.74
N VAL A 74 29.84 -13.76 -13.08
CA VAL A 74 29.76 -12.52 -13.86
C VAL A 74 28.34 -11.91 -13.80
N ALA A 75 27.29 -12.72 -13.90
CA ALA A 75 25.91 -12.27 -13.77
C ALA A 75 25.64 -11.71 -12.37
N GLN A 76 26.12 -12.36 -11.31
CA GLN A 76 26.02 -11.85 -9.94
C GLN A 76 26.80 -10.54 -9.78
N LEU A 77 28.01 -10.44 -10.32
CA LEU A 77 28.82 -9.22 -10.28
C LEU A 77 28.15 -8.07 -11.03
N LEU A 78 27.58 -8.33 -12.21
CA LEU A 78 26.80 -7.36 -12.97
C LEU A 78 25.49 -6.99 -12.27
N SER A 79 24.83 -7.93 -11.60
CA SER A 79 23.64 -7.66 -10.79
C SER A 79 23.99 -6.78 -9.60
N LEU A 80 25.11 -7.04 -8.93
CA LEU A 80 25.62 -6.25 -7.80
C LEU A 80 26.10 -4.88 -8.26
N LEU A 81 26.77 -4.78 -9.42
CA LEU A 81 27.14 -3.52 -10.05
C LEU A 81 25.91 -2.73 -10.47
N HIS A 82 24.90 -3.37 -11.06
CA HIS A 82 23.65 -2.73 -11.45
C HIS A 82 22.89 -2.25 -10.22
N VAL A 83 22.75 -3.06 -9.17
CA VAL A 83 22.15 -2.65 -7.89
C VAL A 83 22.98 -1.55 -7.20
N SER A 84 24.31 -1.58 -7.30
CA SER A 84 25.18 -0.52 -6.75
C SER A 84 25.13 0.78 -7.55
N LEU A 85 24.82 0.71 -8.85
CA LEU A 85 24.73 1.88 -9.75
C LEU A 85 23.32 2.46 -9.85
N THR A 86 22.27 1.63 -9.69
CA THR A 86 20.86 2.02 -9.91
C THR A 86 19.98 1.83 -8.65
N GLY A 87 20.49 1.21 -7.60
CA GLY A 87 19.78 1.00 -6.33
C GLY A 87 18.69 -0.08 -6.36
N SER A 88 18.42 -0.74 -7.48
CA SER A 88 17.33 -1.73 -7.60
C SER A 88 17.57 -2.79 -8.69
N LYS A 89 16.85 -3.92 -8.61
CA LYS A 89 16.96 -5.06 -9.55
C LYS A 89 16.06 -4.92 -10.78
N TYR A 90 14.98 -4.16 -10.68
CA TYR A 90 14.01 -3.94 -11.76
C TYR A 90 13.82 -2.43 -12.00
N SER A 91 13.84 -1.99 -13.27
CA SER A 91 13.40 -0.63 -13.62
C SER A 91 11.93 -0.48 -13.20
N ALA A 92 11.66 0.60 -12.48
CA ALA A 92 10.32 0.90 -11.98
C ALA A 92 9.46 1.62 -13.03
N ASP A 93 10.01 2.05 -14.17
CA ASP A 93 9.33 2.96 -15.10
C ASP A 93 8.03 2.36 -15.67
N GLY A 94 8.08 1.11 -16.14
CA GLY A 94 6.89 0.41 -16.65
C GLY A 94 5.89 0.01 -15.56
N LEU A 95 6.38 -0.17 -14.33
CA LEU A 95 5.55 -0.45 -13.16
C LEU A 95 4.83 0.82 -12.69
N GLU A 96 5.54 1.94 -12.67
CA GLU A 96 5.05 3.25 -12.28
C GLU A 96 3.99 3.75 -13.25
N GLU A 97 4.15 3.53 -14.56
CA GLU A 97 3.12 3.85 -15.54
C GLU A 97 1.84 3.01 -15.32
N LEU A 98 1.98 1.70 -15.12
CA LEU A 98 0.84 0.82 -14.81
C LEU A 98 0.13 1.21 -13.50
N LEU A 99 0.90 1.55 -12.46
CA LEU A 99 0.37 2.04 -11.19
C LEU A 99 -0.33 3.38 -11.35
N ALA A 100 0.27 4.31 -12.11
CA ALA A 100 -0.29 5.64 -12.35
C ALA A 100 -1.61 5.58 -13.12
N ASP A 101 -1.70 4.71 -14.12
CA ASP A 101 -2.91 4.50 -14.92
C ASP A 101 -4.02 3.84 -14.10
N THR A 102 -3.66 2.86 -13.26
CA THR A 102 -4.63 2.08 -12.47
C THR A 102 -5.14 2.85 -11.26
N TYR A 103 -4.22 3.38 -10.45
CA TYR A 103 -4.53 3.97 -9.15
C TYR A 103 -4.77 5.49 -9.24
N GLY A 104 -4.48 6.09 -10.40
CA GLY A 104 -4.72 7.48 -10.71
C GLY A 104 -3.59 8.38 -10.24
N ARG A 105 -2.81 8.90 -11.19
CA ARG A 105 -1.66 9.79 -10.96
C ARG A 105 -1.96 11.00 -10.05
N HIS A 106 -3.19 11.51 -10.09
CA HIS A 106 -3.60 12.70 -9.34
C HIS A 106 -4.66 12.41 -8.27
N ARG A 107 -5.02 11.14 -8.05
CA ARG A 107 -6.03 10.77 -7.06
C ARG A 107 -5.42 10.87 -5.67
N ARG A 108 -5.86 11.84 -4.88
CA ARG A 108 -5.37 12.09 -3.53
C ARG A 108 -5.90 11.01 -2.59
N ILE A 109 -5.15 10.75 -1.51
CA ILE A 109 -5.57 9.76 -0.52
C ILE A 109 -6.90 10.11 0.16
N THR A 110 -7.25 11.40 0.23
CA THR A 110 -8.46 11.94 0.83
C THR A 110 -9.61 12.21 -0.15
N ASP A 111 -9.43 11.94 -1.45
CA ASP A 111 -10.50 12.10 -2.42
C ASP A 111 -11.65 11.12 -2.16
N VAL A 112 -12.87 11.54 -2.55
CA VAL A 112 -14.04 10.67 -2.52
C VAL A 112 -13.77 9.41 -3.36
N SER A 113 -14.07 8.26 -2.76
CA SER A 113 -13.72 6.93 -3.27
C SER A 113 -14.81 5.90 -2.91
N GLY A 114 -14.72 4.68 -3.44
CA GLY A 114 -15.64 3.59 -3.07
C GLY A 114 -15.69 3.36 -1.56
N ALA A 115 -14.54 3.50 -0.88
CA ALA A 115 -14.42 3.40 0.56
C ALA A 115 -15.23 4.48 1.29
N THR A 116 -15.27 5.69 0.73
CA THR A 116 -16.07 6.80 1.29
C THR A 116 -17.55 6.49 1.17
N GLU A 117 -17.98 5.96 0.03
CA GLU A 117 -19.38 5.58 -0.22
C GLU A 117 -19.82 4.40 0.68
N MET A 118 -18.94 3.43 0.90
CA MET A 118 -19.20 2.29 1.80
C MET A 118 -19.09 2.66 3.28
N GLY A 119 -18.54 3.82 3.62
CA GLY A 119 -18.19 4.17 5.00
C GLY A 119 -16.99 3.38 5.56
N THR A 120 -16.21 2.73 4.69
CA THR A 120 -15.06 1.89 5.05
C THR A 120 -13.80 2.74 5.26
N HIS A 121 -13.02 2.34 6.25
CA HIS A 121 -11.72 2.91 6.56
C HIS A 121 -10.60 2.03 6.04
N VAL A 122 -9.83 2.59 5.11
CA VAL A 122 -8.71 1.92 4.46
C VAL A 122 -7.40 2.46 5.03
N GLY A 123 -6.48 1.55 5.31
CA GLY A 123 -5.09 1.87 5.66
C GLY A 123 -4.12 1.08 4.78
N VAL A 124 -2.97 1.66 4.45
CA VAL A 124 -1.83 0.88 3.95
C VAL A 124 -0.56 1.24 4.67
N THR A 125 0.18 0.22 5.04
CA THR A 125 1.41 0.34 5.81
C THR A 125 2.60 0.58 4.88
N LEU A 126 3.42 1.57 5.23
CA LEU A 126 4.65 1.94 4.55
C LEU A 126 5.79 1.94 5.56
N THR A 127 7.00 1.66 5.10
CA THR A 127 8.22 1.82 5.91
C THR A 127 8.97 3.05 5.40
N ARG A 128 9.32 4.00 6.28
CA ARG A 128 10.19 5.12 5.87
C ARG A 128 11.62 4.63 5.69
N ALA A 129 12.25 4.98 4.57
CA ALA A 129 13.58 4.50 4.21
C ALA A 129 14.69 5.04 5.12
N SER A 130 14.54 6.25 5.69
CA SER A 130 15.60 6.90 6.47
C SER A 130 15.78 6.35 7.89
N ASP A 131 14.71 5.89 8.53
CA ASP A 131 14.71 5.50 9.95
C ASP A 131 13.96 4.20 10.26
N GLY A 132 13.33 3.57 9.26
CA GLY A 132 12.55 2.35 9.45
C GLY A 132 11.23 2.57 10.21
N SER A 133 10.76 3.80 10.37
CA SER A 133 9.49 4.08 11.02
C SER A 133 8.30 3.60 10.19
N ILE A 134 7.24 3.13 10.87
CA ILE A 134 6.01 2.68 10.23
C ILE A 134 5.13 3.89 9.97
N PHE A 135 4.70 4.04 8.71
CA PHE A 135 3.71 5.02 8.29
C PHE A 135 2.43 4.34 7.84
N LEU A 136 1.30 5.00 8.07
CA LEU A 136 -0.01 4.53 7.67
C LEU A 136 -0.66 5.59 6.78
N ALA A 137 -0.80 5.25 5.50
CA ALA A 137 -1.61 6.03 4.56
C ALA A 137 -3.08 5.64 4.70
N THR A 138 -3.97 6.60 4.92
CA THR A 138 -5.39 6.34 5.15
C THR A 138 -6.28 7.13 4.21
N ASN A 139 -7.49 6.62 3.94
CA ASN A 139 -8.51 7.34 3.15
C ASN A 139 -9.20 8.49 3.90
N TYR A 140 -8.65 8.90 5.04
CA TYR A 140 -9.13 9.97 5.88
C TYR A 140 -7.93 10.59 6.60
N ASN A 141 -8.01 11.88 6.91
CA ASN A 141 -7.06 12.52 7.81
C ASN A 141 -7.48 12.26 9.26
N ARG A 142 -6.53 11.87 10.11
CA ARG A 142 -6.77 11.81 11.56
C ARG A 142 -6.82 13.23 12.10
N VAL A 143 -7.88 13.56 12.84
CA VAL A 143 -8.02 14.83 13.56
C VAL A 143 -7.46 14.63 14.96
N GLY A 144 -6.32 15.24 15.29
CA GLY A 144 -5.74 15.24 16.65
C GLY A 144 -4.26 14.87 16.74
N THR A 145 -3.58 15.44 17.72
CA THR A 145 -2.11 15.42 17.96
C THR A 145 -1.64 14.31 18.89
N HIS A 146 -2.20 13.10 18.80
CA HIS A 146 -1.63 11.96 19.52
C HIS A 146 -0.61 11.23 18.65
N ALA A 147 0.50 11.92 18.38
CA ALA A 147 1.66 11.39 17.64
C ALA A 147 2.61 10.56 18.53
N HIS A 148 2.39 10.54 19.85
CA HIS A 148 3.32 9.94 20.82
C HIS A 148 2.86 8.61 21.43
N ASP A 149 1.67 8.10 21.08
CA ASP A 149 1.09 6.90 21.71
C ASP A 149 0.69 5.81 20.70
N THR A 150 1.26 5.85 19.49
CA THR A 150 1.03 4.85 18.44
C THR A 150 2.34 4.34 17.88
N ASP A 151 2.44 3.02 17.68
CA ASP A 151 3.60 2.35 17.05
C ASP A 151 3.83 2.74 15.56
N TYR A 152 3.03 3.68 15.04
CA TYR A 152 3.08 4.13 13.65
C TYR A 152 2.68 5.61 13.54
N TYR A 153 3.16 6.25 12.49
CA TYR A 153 2.82 7.62 12.08
C TYR A 153 1.73 7.61 11.00
N HIS A 154 0.96 8.69 10.89
CA HIS A 154 0.02 8.85 9.79
C HIS A 154 0.67 9.62 8.64
N LEU A 155 0.38 9.19 7.41
CA LEU A 155 0.61 10.02 6.23
C LEU A 155 -0.53 11.05 6.17
N ILE A 156 -0.20 12.33 6.36
CA ILE A 156 -1.19 13.41 6.49
C ILE A 156 -1.32 14.11 5.15
N ALA A 157 -2.53 14.17 4.59
CA ALA A 157 -2.78 15.07 3.47
C ALA A 157 -2.99 16.49 4.01
N ASP A 158 -1.91 17.27 4.09
CA ASP A 158 -1.98 18.67 4.48
C ASP A 158 -2.50 19.54 3.33
N ASP A 159 -3.17 20.64 3.65
CA ASP A 159 -3.75 21.55 2.65
C ASP A 159 -2.73 22.55 2.10
N ASP A 160 -1.54 22.56 2.71
CA ASP A 160 -0.47 23.48 2.35
C ASP A 160 0.27 23.02 1.07
N SER A 161 0.84 24.01 0.39
CA SER A 161 1.48 24.03 -0.95
C SER A 161 2.49 22.92 -1.35
N ARG A 162 2.70 21.89 -0.53
CA ARG A 162 3.72 20.82 -0.69
C ARG A 162 3.25 19.63 -1.53
N GLY A 163 1.97 19.62 -1.93
CA GLY A 163 1.37 18.56 -2.76
C GLY A 163 0.86 17.40 -1.92
N GLN A 164 -0.41 17.05 -2.10
CA GLN A 164 -1.05 15.99 -1.31
C GLN A 164 -0.63 14.59 -1.78
N PRO A 165 -0.42 13.64 -0.85
CA PRO A 165 -0.11 12.27 -1.21
C PRO A 165 -1.20 11.66 -2.09
N THR A 166 -0.78 10.91 -3.11
CA THR A 166 -1.69 10.22 -4.03
C THR A 166 -1.73 8.72 -3.76
N TRP A 167 -2.82 8.06 -4.15
CA TRP A 167 -2.91 6.60 -4.08
C TRP A 167 -1.89 5.91 -4.98
N CYS A 168 -1.50 6.52 -6.10
CA CYS A 168 -0.42 6.03 -6.95
C CYS A 168 0.92 5.99 -6.20
N GLN A 169 1.31 7.08 -5.53
CA GLN A 169 2.52 7.13 -4.72
C GLN A 169 2.46 6.10 -3.59
N VAL A 170 1.34 6.01 -2.88
CA VAL A 170 1.15 5.03 -1.81
C VAL A 170 1.28 3.58 -2.32
N ALA A 171 0.65 3.26 -3.45
CA ALA A 171 0.77 1.94 -4.06
C ALA A 171 2.22 1.63 -4.47
N ARG A 172 2.91 2.61 -5.09
CA ARG A 172 4.31 2.50 -5.51
C ARG A 172 5.26 2.31 -4.34
N SER A 173 5.08 3.05 -3.24
CA SER A 173 5.81 2.87 -1.99
C SER A 173 5.53 1.51 -1.36
N ALA A 174 4.26 1.09 -1.31
CA ALA A 174 3.88 -0.18 -0.69
C ALA A 174 4.49 -1.38 -1.42
N THR A 175 4.64 -1.32 -2.75
CA THR A 175 5.28 -2.39 -3.53
C THR A 175 6.79 -2.24 -3.68
N ALA A 176 7.38 -1.19 -3.11
CA ALA A 176 8.80 -0.91 -3.22
C ALA A 176 9.62 -1.80 -2.26
N ALA A 177 9.62 -3.11 -2.50
CA ALA A 177 10.40 -4.04 -1.71
C ALA A 177 11.91 -3.75 -1.91
N PRO A 178 12.70 -3.60 -0.82
CA PRO A 178 14.13 -3.36 -0.93
C PRO A 178 14.79 -4.41 -1.81
N TYR A 179 15.87 -4.04 -2.48
CA TYR A 179 16.56 -4.85 -3.50
C TYR A 179 15.78 -5.02 -4.81
N TYR A 180 14.45 -5.06 -4.79
CA TYR A 180 13.63 -5.24 -5.99
C TYR A 180 13.31 -3.91 -6.69
N PHE A 181 12.87 -2.91 -5.94
CA PHE A 181 12.42 -1.62 -6.46
C PHE A 181 12.98 -0.48 -5.59
N PRO A 182 13.26 0.69 -6.18
CA PRO A 182 13.74 1.83 -5.41
C PRO A 182 12.60 2.41 -4.55
N PRO A 183 12.92 2.99 -3.38
CA PRO A 183 11.97 3.75 -2.57
C PRO A 183 11.33 4.90 -3.35
N GLU A 184 10.11 5.26 -2.98
CA GLU A 184 9.29 6.31 -3.59
C GLU A 184 9.27 7.55 -2.69
N GLU A 185 9.52 8.73 -3.26
CA GLU A 185 9.49 10.00 -2.53
C GLU A 185 8.05 10.54 -2.47
N ILE A 186 7.55 10.76 -1.25
CA ILE A 186 6.28 11.44 -1.04
C ILE A 186 6.59 12.84 -0.48
N ASN A 187 6.26 13.86 -1.27
CA ASN A 187 6.54 15.26 -0.95
C ASN A 187 6.08 15.62 0.48
N GLY A 188 6.97 16.23 1.26
CA GLY A 188 6.71 16.64 2.64
C GLY A 188 6.76 15.51 3.67
N HIS A 189 6.88 14.24 3.26
CA HIS A 189 6.91 13.09 4.17
C HIS A 189 8.19 12.26 4.08
N GLY A 190 8.92 12.38 2.98
CA GLY A 190 10.19 11.69 2.72
C GLY A 190 10.04 10.45 1.83
N SER A 191 11.07 9.60 1.85
CA SER A 191 11.14 8.41 1.02
C SER A 191 10.57 7.18 1.72
N PHE A 192 9.73 6.42 1.01
CA PHE A 192 9.01 5.26 1.53
C PHE A 192 9.24 4.00 0.69
N GLN A 193 9.23 2.88 1.39
CA GLN A 193 9.42 1.53 0.85
C GLN A 193 8.38 0.56 1.45
N ASP A 194 8.43 -0.70 1.01
CA ASP A 194 7.43 -1.70 1.37
C ASP A 194 7.25 -1.81 2.90
N GLY A 195 5.98 -1.77 3.33
CA GLY A 195 5.61 -1.98 4.72
C GLY A 195 6.03 -3.34 5.27
N GLY A 196 6.23 -4.34 4.42
CA GLY A 196 6.62 -5.70 4.80
C GLY A 196 7.96 -5.80 5.52
N ILE A 197 8.81 -4.77 5.42
CA ILE A 197 10.08 -4.68 6.16
C ILE A 197 9.83 -4.59 7.67
N THR A 198 8.81 -3.85 8.08
CA THR A 198 8.56 -3.49 9.48
C THR A 198 7.21 -3.99 10.00
N CYS A 199 6.21 -4.09 9.12
CA CYS A 199 4.86 -4.51 9.41
C CYS A 199 4.29 -5.39 8.29
N ASN A 200 4.74 -6.64 8.21
CA ASN A 200 4.25 -7.60 7.20
C ASN A 200 2.82 -8.11 7.47
N ASN A 201 2.35 -8.02 8.72
CA ASN A 201 0.98 -8.35 9.10
C ASN A 201 0.33 -7.14 9.78
N PRO A 202 -0.58 -6.43 9.08
CA PRO A 202 -1.15 -5.20 9.59
C PRO A 202 -2.33 -5.41 10.55
N ALA A 203 -2.64 -6.64 10.98
CA ALA A 203 -3.80 -6.92 11.84
C ALA A 203 -3.78 -6.14 13.17
N SER A 204 -2.61 -5.95 13.77
CA SER A 204 -2.46 -5.16 14.99
C SER A 204 -2.74 -3.66 14.76
N ILE A 205 -2.36 -3.15 13.59
CA ILE A 205 -2.66 -1.78 13.15
C ILE A 205 -4.15 -1.64 12.88
N ALA A 206 -4.78 -2.58 12.17
CA ALA A 206 -6.21 -2.58 11.91
C ALA A 206 -7.03 -2.54 13.22
N ARG A 207 -6.66 -3.36 14.20
CA ARG A 207 -7.28 -3.34 15.54
C ARG A 207 -7.15 -1.98 16.22
N ARG A 208 -5.98 -1.34 16.13
CA ARG A 208 -5.74 0.00 16.71
C ARG A 208 -6.53 1.09 15.99
N MET A 209 -6.63 1.03 14.66
CA MET A 209 -7.49 1.95 13.90
C MET A 209 -8.94 1.86 14.38
N LEU A 210 -9.47 0.64 14.55
CA LEU A 210 -10.82 0.43 15.06
C LEU A 210 -10.99 0.99 16.49
N GLN A 211 -10.02 0.74 17.38
CA GLN A 211 -10.05 1.28 18.74
C GLN A 211 -10.05 2.81 18.75
N GLY A 212 -9.19 3.45 17.96
CA GLY A 212 -9.16 4.91 17.83
C GLY A 212 -10.51 5.49 17.38
N LYS A 213 -11.16 4.84 16.40
CA LYS A 213 -12.49 5.23 15.91
C LYS A 213 -13.56 5.12 16.99
N VAL A 214 -13.57 4.03 17.76
CA VAL A 214 -14.52 3.82 18.86
C VAL A 214 -14.33 4.88 19.95
N LEU A 215 -13.08 5.25 20.26
CA LEU A 215 -12.77 6.29 21.23
C LEU A 215 -13.21 7.68 20.74
N ASP A 216 -12.96 8.00 19.47
CA ASP A 216 -13.41 9.25 18.84
C ASP A 216 -14.94 9.36 18.78
N ALA A 217 -15.64 8.23 18.56
CA ALA A 217 -17.09 8.21 18.58
C ALA A 217 -17.65 8.44 19.99
N LYS A 218 -17.02 7.85 21.02
CA LYS A 218 -17.40 8.04 22.43
C LYS A 218 -17.14 9.47 22.92
N SER A 219 -16.03 10.08 22.52
CA SER A 219 -15.70 11.47 22.92
C SER A 219 -16.66 12.50 22.31
N LYS A 220 -17.26 12.18 21.16
CA LYS A 220 -18.25 13.03 20.48
C LYS A 220 -19.70 12.83 20.96
N GLN A 221 -19.99 11.83 21.80
CA GLN A 221 -21.30 11.69 22.44
C GLN A 221 -21.32 12.51 23.75
N PRO A 222 -22.03 13.65 23.81
CA PRO A 222 -22.15 14.39 25.06
C PRO A 222 -22.92 13.54 26.07
N HIS A 223 -22.47 13.52 27.33
CA HIS A 223 -23.17 12.89 28.45
C HIS A 223 -24.67 13.20 28.38
N ARG A 224 -25.47 12.21 28.01
CA ARG A 224 -26.91 12.23 28.26
C ARG A 224 -27.02 12.14 29.78
N ARG A 225 -27.11 13.30 30.45
CA ARG A 225 -27.43 13.36 31.88
C ARG A 225 -28.76 12.63 32.05
N GLU A 226 -28.71 11.43 32.61
CA GLU A 226 -29.86 10.81 33.25
C GLU A 226 -30.32 11.80 34.32
N THR A 227 -31.41 12.48 34.01
CA THR A 227 -32.19 13.22 35.01
C THR A 227 -33.17 12.22 35.57
N ALA A 228 -32.88 11.78 36.80
CA ALA A 228 -33.82 11.15 37.70
C ALA A 228 -34.88 12.15 38.15
#